data_AF-A0A453HGP1-F1
#
_entry.id   AF-A0A453HGP1-F1
#
_cell.length_a   1.000
_cell.length_b   1.000
_cell.length_c   1.000
_cell.angle_alpha   90.00
_cell.angle_beta   90.00
_cell.angle_gamma   90.00
#
_symmetry.space_group_name_H-M   'P 1'
#
loop_
_entity.id
_entity.type
_entity.pdbx_description
1 polymer ?
#
loop_
_entity_poly.entity_id
_entity_poly.type
_entity_poly.pdbx_seq_one_letter_code
_entity_poly.pdbx_strand_id
1 'polypeptide(L)'
;MKFKDGNRGAINGMWPDGTLDMSTMQSREIWPGVTYALAASMIQEGMVEEGFKTAEGVYHAAWSSEGLGYAFQTPESWNNDDEYRSLCYMRPLAIWAIQWALSNPKLHKEPQTDITQDSFPKNQFSYARIAKLLQLPEDESSKSVPRVIYEIVRNRFTS
;
A
#
# COMPACT_ATOMS: atom_id res chain seq x y z
N MET A 1 8.04 -20.52 -4.59
CA MET A 1 6.73 -20.48 -5.26
C MET A 1 6.77 -21.44 -6.44
N LYS A 2 5.71 -22.24 -6.67
CA LYS A 2 5.72 -23.36 -7.64
C LYS A 2 5.19 -22.99 -9.04
N PHE A 3 4.42 -21.92 -9.18
CA PHE A 3 3.85 -21.49 -10.46
C PHE A 3 4.82 -20.57 -11.22
N LYS A 4 5.14 -20.90 -12.48
CA LYS A 4 6.07 -20.14 -13.37
C LYS A 4 7.37 -19.74 -12.64
N ASP A 5 7.93 -20.67 -11.87
CA ASP A 5 9.13 -20.50 -11.02
C ASP A 5 9.07 -19.36 -9.99
N GLY A 6 7.87 -18.81 -9.74
CA GLY A 6 7.67 -17.64 -8.90
C GLY A 6 7.81 -16.29 -9.61
N ASN A 7 8.10 -16.28 -10.92
CA ASN A 7 8.40 -15.07 -11.71
C ASN A 7 7.16 -14.32 -12.20
N ARG A 8 6.01 -14.55 -11.55
CA ARG A 8 4.73 -13.92 -11.89
C ARG A 8 3.99 -13.32 -10.70
N GLY A 9 4.46 -13.53 -9.47
CA GLY A 9 3.75 -13.15 -8.25
C GLY A 9 2.92 -14.30 -7.66
N ALA A 10 2.00 -13.98 -6.76
CA ALA A 10 1.19 -14.96 -6.04
C ALA A 10 -0.15 -15.21 -6.75
N ILE A 11 -0.41 -16.46 -7.14
CA ILE A 11 -1.72 -16.87 -7.67
C ILE A 11 -2.76 -16.84 -6.56
N ASN A 12 -3.97 -16.39 -6.86
CA ASN A 12 -5.04 -16.24 -5.88
C ASN A 12 -5.52 -17.60 -5.32
N GLY A 13 -5.58 -18.64 -6.15
CA GLY A 13 -6.11 -19.94 -5.78
C GLY A 13 -5.18 -21.10 -6.13
N MET A 14 -4.85 -21.90 -5.12
CA MET A 14 -4.07 -23.13 -5.27
C MET A 14 -4.63 -24.19 -4.32
N TRP A 15 -4.82 -25.41 -4.82
CA TRP A 15 -5.21 -26.55 -4.00
C TRP A 15 -4.06 -27.01 -3.11
N PRO A 16 -4.35 -27.72 -1.99
CA PRO A 16 -3.31 -28.24 -1.10
C PRO A 16 -2.28 -29.17 -1.77
N ASP A 17 -2.65 -29.80 -2.88
CA ASP A 17 -1.76 -30.64 -3.70
C ASP A 17 -0.80 -29.82 -4.60
N GLY A 18 -0.98 -28.49 -4.66
CA GLY A 18 -0.20 -27.56 -5.46
C GLY A 18 -0.73 -27.30 -6.86
N THR A 19 -1.88 -27.88 -7.24
CA THR A 19 -2.55 -27.59 -8.51
C THR A 19 -3.28 -26.25 -8.47
N LEU A 20 -3.43 -25.60 -9.62
CA LEU A 20 -4.15 -24.31 -9.70
C LEU A 20 -5.64 -24.52 -9.49
N ASP A 21 -6.27 -23.59 -8.76
CA ASP A 21 -7.73 -23.58 -8.64
C ASP A 21 -8.36 -22.94 -9.89
N MET A 22 -9.05 -23.78 -10.68
CA MET A 22 -9.72 -23.40 -11.92
C MET A 22 -11.23 -23.16 -11.73
N SER A 23 -11.73 -23.09 -10.49
CA SER A 23 -13.16 -22.93 -10.18
C SER A 23 -13.74 -21.58 -10.62
N THR A 24 -12.92 -20.53 -10.65
CA THR A 24 -13.36 -19.19 -11.06
C THR A 24 -12.31 -18.49 -11.93
N MET A 25 -12.72 -17.42 -12.60
CA MET A 25 -11.76 -16.56 -13.32
C MET A 25 -10.74 -15.94 -12.36
N GLN A 26 -11.14 -15.60 -11.14
CA GLN A 26 -10.30 -14.86 -10.20
C GLN A 26 -9.30 -15.77 -9.48
N SER A 27 -9.64 -17.05 -9.26
CA SER A 27 -8.76 -18.02 -8.62
C SER A 27 -7.51 -18.33 -9.45
N ARG A 28 -7.64 -18.30 -10.79
CA ARG A 28 -6.54 -18.48 -11.75
C ARG A 28 -5.78 -17.19 -12.11
N GLU A 29 -6.05 -16.10 -11.40
CA GLU A 29 -5.37 -14.82 -11.61
C GLU A 29 -4.31 -14.55 -10.54
N ILE A 30 -3.32 -13.76 -10.93
CA ILE A 30 -2.38 -13.10 -10.04
C ILE A 30 -2.74 -11.64 -9.99
N TRP A 31 -2.97 -11.11 -8.79
CA TRP A 31 -3.30 -9.71 -8.58
C TRP A 31 -2.06 -9.00 -8.01
N PRO A 32 -1.41 -8.08 -8.76
CA PRO A 32 -0.17 -7.45 -8.31
C PRO A 32 -0.32 -6.72 -6.98
N GLY A 33 -1.45 -6.02 -6.81
CA GLY A 33 -1.75 -5.33 -5.56
C GLY A 33 -1.92 -6.28 -4.37
N VAL A 34 -2.53 -7.45 -4.56
CA VAL A 34 -2.62 -8.48 -3.51
C VAL A 34 -1.26 -9.09 -3.24
N THR A 35 -0.47 -9.34 -4.29
CA THR A 35 0.89 -9.89 -4.16
C THR A 35 1.79 -8.95 -3.36
N TYR A 36 1.75 -7.64 -3.62
CA TYR A 36 2.50 -6.66 -2.83
C TYR A 36 2.02 -6.55 -1.37
N ALA A 37 0.71 -6.59 -1.14
CA ALA A 37 0.17 -6.61 0.22
C ALA A 37 0.57 -7.89 0.98
N LEU A 38 0.57 -9.04 0.31
CA LEU A 38 1.06 -10.30 0.85
C LEU A 38 2.55 -10.22 1.17
N ALA A 39 3.36 -9.69 0.26
CA ALA A 39 4.79 -9.47 0.48
C ALA A 39 5.06 -8.57 1.69
N ALA A 40 4.32 -7.46 1.82
CA ALA A 40 4.41 -6.59 2.99
C ALA A 40 4.05 -7.32 4.29
N SER A 41 3.01 -8.16 4.26
CA SER A 41 2.58 -8.97 5.42
C SER A 41 3.65 -10.00 5.79
N MET A 42 4.25 -10.68 4.81
CA MET A 42 5.38 -11.59 5.04
C MET A 42 6.54 -10.87 5.73
N ILE A 43 6.90 -9.67 5.27
CA ILE A 43 7.96 -8.86 5.89
C ILE A 43 7.60 -8.47 7.33
N GLN A 44 6.34 -8.10 7.59
CA GLN A 44 5.86 -7.77 8.94
C GLN A 44 5.96 -8.97 9.90
N GLU A 45 5.72 -10.18 9.39
CA GLU A 45 5.84 -11.44 10.14
C GLU A 45 7.29 -11.99 10.17
N GLY A 46 8.28 -11.22 9.71
CA GLY A 46 9.70 -11.60 9.74
C GLY A 46 10.16 -12.49 8.59
N MET A 47 9.29 -12.82 7.64
CA MET A 47 9.58 -13.59 6.43
C MET A 47 10.12 -12.67 5.31
N VAL A 48 11.23 -11.99 5.58
CA VAL A 48 11.74 -10.91 4.72
C VAL A 48 12.12 -11.41 3.33
N GLU A 49 12.84 -12.52 3.24
CA GLU A 49 13.28 -13.11 1.97
C GLU A 49 12.10 -13.56 1.12
N GLU A 50 11.13 -14.25 1.72
CA GLU A 50 9.92 -14.70 1.05
C GLU A 50 9.05 -13.53 0.59
N GLY A 51 8.96 -12.47 1.39
CA GLY A 51 8.26 -11.25 1.03
C GLY A 51 8.86 -10.60 -0.22
N PHE A 52 10.18 -10.39 -0.25
CA PHE A 52 10.84 -9.84 -1.43
C PHE A 52 10.75 -10.76 -2.64
N LYS A 53 10.96 -12.07 -2.47
CA LYS A 53 10.80 -13.05 -3.56
C LYS A 53 9.38 -13.07 -4.12
N THR A 54 8.37 -12.85 -3.28
CA THR A 54 6.97 -12.76 -3.70
C THR A 54 6.72 -11.49 -4.52
N ALA A 55 7.24 -10.34 -4.08
CA ALA A 55 7.15 -9.07 -4.81
C ALA A 55 7.96 -9.08 -6.12
N GLU A 56 9.12 -9.73 -6.14
CA GLU A 56 10.01 -9.88 -7.30
C GLU A 56 9.30 -10.53 -8.48
N GLY A 57 8.39 -11.48 -8.22
CA GLY A 57 7.57 -12.07 -9.28
C GLY A 57 6.72 -11.04 -10.04
N VAL A 58 6.23 -10.00 -9.36
CA VAL A 58 5.49 -8.90 -10.00
C VAL A 58 6.45 -8.00 -10.80
N TYR A 59 7.65 -7.75 -10.28
CA TYR A 59 8.69 -7.03 -11.00
C TYR A 59 9.07 -7.74 -12.30
N HIS A 60 9.32 -9.06 -12.25
CA HIS A 60 9.63 -9.84 -13.44
C HIS A 60 8.49 -9.83 -14.46
N ALA A 61 7.25 -9.94 -14.02
CA ALA A 61 6.10 -9.88 -14.93
C ALA A 61 5.91 -8.49 -15.56
N ALA A 62 5.96 -7.41 -14.77
CA ALA A 62 5.55 -6.08 -15.24
C ALA A 62 6.70 -5.23 -15.78
N TRP A 63 7.92 -5.37 -15.27
CA TRP A 63 9.02 -4.41 -15.47
C TRP A 63 10.28 -5.01 -16.11
N SER A 64 10.48 -6.33 -16.07
CA SER A 64 11.63 -6.98 -16.72
C SER A 64 11.57 -6.85 -18.24
N SER A 65 12.73 -6.83 -18.89
CA SER A 65 12.86 -6.90 -20.36
C SER A 65 12.28 -8.19 -20.95
N GLU A 66 12.27 -9.27 -20.16
CA GLU A 66 11.69 -10.58 -20.52
C GLU A 66 10.26 -10.75 -19.95
N GLY A 67 9.70 -9.67 -19.39
CA GLY A 67 8.36 -9.65 -18.81
C GLY A 67 7.25 -9.55 -19.85
N LEU A 68 6.05 -9.23 -19.36
CA LEU A 68 4.81 -9.11 -20.13
C LEU A 68 4.54 -7.69 -20.65
N GLY A 69 5.46 -6.74 -20.39
CA GLY A 69 5.40 -5.40 -20.97
C GLY A 69 4.41 -4.43 -20.32
N TYR A 70 4.23 -4.52 -19.00
CA TYR A 70 3.25 -3.68 -18.26
C TYR A 70 3.85 -2.43 -17.60
N ALA A 71 5.08 -2.06 -17.94
CA ALA A 71 5.74 -0.86 -17.41
C ALA A 71 4.85 0.37 -17.63
N PHE A 72 4.64 1.15 -16.56
CA PHE A 72 3.78 2.35 -16.52
C PHE A 72 2.28 2.11 -16.77
N GLN A 73 1.84 0.85 -16.84
CA GLN A 73 0.43 0.49 -17.10
C GLN A 73 0.00 -0.76 -16.34
N THR A 74 0.61 -1.02 -15.18
CA THR A 74 0.40 -2.25 -14.39
C THR A 74 -1.09 -2.57 -14.21
N PRO A 75 -1.55 -3.78 -14.60
CA PRO A 75 -2.96 -4.16 -14.54
C PRO A 75 -3.42 -4.54 -13.13
N GLU A 76 -4.74 -4.74 -12.98
CA GLU A 76 -5.32 -5.39 -11.79
C GLU A 76 -4.88 -6.84 -11.67
N SER A 77 -4.76 -7.53 -12.80
CA SER A 77 -4.39 -8.94 -12.82
C SER A 77 -3.79 -9.40 -14.14
N TRP A 78 -3.13 -10.56 -14.09
CA TRP A 78 -2.89 -11.45 -15.24
C TRP A 78 -3.25 -12.89 -14.88
N ASN A 79 -3.69 -13.68 -15.85
CA ASN A 79 -4.06 -15.08 -15.65
C ASN A 79 -2.87 -16.04 -15.87
N ASN A 80 -3.14 -17.35 -15.76
CA ASN A 80 -2.14 -18.40 -15.96
C ASN A 80 -1.54 -18.45 -17.39
N ASP A 81 -2.23 -17.84 -18.36
CA ASP A 81 -1.84 -17.73 -19.76
C ASP A 81 -1.19 -16.37 -20.08
N ASP A 82 -0.84 -15.60 -19.03
CA ASP A 82 -0.18 -14.30 -19.11
C ASP A 82 -1.04 -13.21 -19.80
N GLU A 83 -2.36 -13.37 -19.83
CA GLU A 83 -3.32 -12.37 -20.33
C GLU A 83 -3.74 -11.43 -19.21
N TYR A 84 -3.69 -10.11 -19.46
CA TYR A 84 -4.01 -9.11 -18.45
C TYR A 84 -5.51 -8.80 -18.34
N ARG A 85 -5.90 -8.20 -17.22
CA ARG A 85 -7.21 -7.54 -17.03
C ARG A 85 -7.04 -6.18 -16.36
N SER A 86 -7.67 -5.15 -16.94
CA SER A 86 -7.73 -3.78 -16.42
C SER A 86 -6.35 -3.12 -16.21
N LEU A 87 -5.71 -2.65 -17.29
CA LEU A 87 -4.46 -1.87 -17.23
C LEU A 87 -4.60 -0.57 -16.42
N CYS A 88 -3.44 0.00 -16.04
CA CYS A 88 -3.35 1.27 -15.30
C CYS A 88 -4.17 1.26 -14.01
N TYR A 89 -4.10 0.16 -13.26
CA TYR A 89 -4.96 -0.04 -12.10
C TYR A 89 -4.38 0.56 -10.82
N MET A 90 -5.26 0.87 -9.86
CA MET A 90 -4.86 1.51 -8.59
C MET A 90 -4.20 0.53 -7.63
N ARG A 91 -4.68 -0.72 -7.55
CA ARG A 91 -4.27 -1.70 -6.52
C ARG A 91 -2.76 -1.99 -6.46
N PRO A 92 -2.01 -2.04 -7.58
CA PRO A 92 -0.56 -2.23 -7.56
C PRO A 92 0.23 -1.16 -6.77
N LEU A 93 -0.36 0.00 -6.46
CA LEU A 93 0.26 0.99 -5.55
C LEU A 93 0.48 0.46 -4.13
N ALA A 94 -0.11 -0.70 -3.78
CA ALA A 94 0.14 -1.43 -2.54
C ALA A 94 1.63 -1.80 -2.33
N ILE A 95 2.49 -1.70 -3.35
CA ILE A 95 3.95 -1.84 -3.19
C ILE A 95 4.52 -0.95 -2.08
N TRP A 96 3.94 0.22 -1.83
CA TRP A 96 4.37 1.11 -0.75
C TRP A 96 4.13 0.55 0.66
N ALA A 97 3.26 -0.45 0.82
CA ALA A 97 3.11 -1.17 2.08
C ALA A 97 4.40 -1.94 2.46
N ILE A 98 5.21 -2.34 1.48
CA ILE A 98 6.53 -2.94 1.73
C ILE A 98 7.46 -1.91 2.38
N GLN A 99 7.49 -0.68 1.87
CA GLN A 99 8.28 0.40 2.49
C GLN A 99 7.84 0.66 3.93
N TRP A 100 6.53 0.64 4.19
CA TRP A 100 6.00 0.73 5.55
C TRP A 100 6.47 -0.44 6.43
N ALA A 101 6.42 -1.67 5.92
CA ALA A 101 6.87 -2.86 6.66
C ALA A 101 8.38 -2.81 7.00
N LEU A 102 9.21 -2.29 6.09
CA LEU A 102 10.66 -2.15 6.28
C LEU A 102 11.05 -1.01 7.21
N SER A 103 10.29 0.08 7.17
CA SER A 103 10.59 1.31 7.89
C SER A 103 9.33 1.79 8.57
N ASN A 104 8.88 1.01 9.56
CA ASN A 104 7.67 1.34 10.31
C ASN A 104 7.89 2.73 10.91
N PRO A 105 7.17 3.77 10.44
CA PRO A 105 7.40 5.10 10.93
C PRO A 105 7.08 5.09 12.42
N LYS A 106 7.83 5.88 13.20
CA LYS A 106 7.42 6.16 14.57
C LYS A 106 6.08 6.88 14.48
N LEU A 107 4.99 6.12 14.62
CA LEU A 107 3.68 6.69 14.81
C LEU A 107 3.81 7.64 16.00
N HIS A 108 3.36 8.89 15.83
CA HIS A 108 3.38 9.85 16.92
C HIS A 108 2.73 9.20 18.15
N LYS A 109 3.32 9.46 19.32
CA LYS A 109 2.97 8.86 20.63
C LYS A 109 1.46 8.67 20.75
N GLU A 110 1.08 7.57 21.41
CA GLU A 110 -0.33 7.22 21.66
C GLU A 110 -1.17 8.48 21.88
N PRO A 111 -2.21 8.66 21.06
CA PRO A 111 -3.01 9.86 21.13
C PRO A 111 -3.58 9.99 22.53
N GLN A 112 -3.43 11.16 23.16
CA GLN A 112 -4.06 11.44 24.44
C GLN A 112 -5.58 11.23 24.31
N THR A 113 -6.07 10.12 24.85
CA THR A 113 -7.48 9.74 24.84
C THR A 113 -8.31 10.51 25.87
N ASP A 114 -7.71 11.47 26.57
CA ASP A 114 -8.39 12.35 27.52
C ASP A 114 -9.26 13.36 26.76
N ILE A 115 -10.39 12.87 26.25
CA ILE A 115 -11.54 13.69 25.91
C ILE A 115 -12.61 13.32 26.92
N THR A 116 -12.86 14.20 27.88
CA THR A 116 -14.00 14.06 28.81
C THR A 116 -15.30 14.03 28.01
N GLN A 117 -16.14 13.02 28.26
CA GLN A 117 -17.39 12.79 27.54
C GLN A 117 -18.36 13.98 27.65
N ASP A 118 -18.22 14.78 28.71
CA ASP A 118 -19.03 15.96 28.98
C ASP A 118 -18.74 17.15 28.04
N SER A 119 -17.63 17.10 27.28
CA SER A 119 -17.23 18.18 26.37
C SER A 119 -18.01 18.21 25.05
N PHE A 120 -18.77 17.15 24.73
CA PHE A 120 -19.51 17.04 23.47
C PHE A 120 -20.85 16.32 23.62
N PRO A 121 -21.89 16.69 22.84
CA PRO A 121 -23.12 15.91 22.75
C PRO A 121 -22.81 14.45 22.35
N LYS A 122 -23.47 13.47 22.99
CA LYS A 122 -23.20 12.02 22.80
C LYS A 122 -23.08 11.58 21.34
N ASN A 123 -23.83 12.21 20.44
CA ASN A 123 -23.88 11.87 19.01
C ASN A 123 -22.65 12.36 18.20
N GLN A 124 -21.82 13.22 18.77
CA GLN A 124 -20.64 13.79 18.11
C GLN A 124 -19.32 13.35 18.75
N PHE A 125 -19.36 12.72 19.92
CA PHE A 125 -18.16 12.32 20.66
C PHE A 125 -17.25 11.37 19.88
N SER A 126 -17.83 10.40 19.15
CA SER A 126 -17.08 9.47 18.30
C SER A 126 -16.35 10.20 17.16
N TYR A 127 -17.04 11.10 16.47
CA TYR A 127 -16.46 11.90 15.39
C TYR A 127 -15.40 12.87 15.89
N ALA A 128 -15.63 13.54 17.03
CA ALA A 128 -14.67 14.44 17.66
C ALA A 128 -13.40 13.71 18.11
N ARG A 129 -13.55 12.49 18.64
CA ARG A 129 -12.41 11.62 18.98
C ARG A 129 -11.60 11.29 17.75
N ILE A 130 -12.24 10.80 16.68
CA ILE A 130 -11.55 10.47 15.43
C ILE A 130 -10.88 11.72 14.83
N ALA A 131 -11.56 12.86 14.80
CA ALA A 131 -10.97 14.10 14.29
C ALA A 131 -9.71 14.52 15.06
N LYS A 132 -9.70 14.37 16.40
CA LYS A 132 -8.53 14.64 17.24
C LYS A 132 -7.39 13.64 16.99
N LEU A 133 -7.72 12.36 16.76
CA LEU A 133 -6.75 11.33 16.40
C LEU A 133 -6.09 11.55 15.03
N LEU A 134 -6.85 12.15 14.11
CA LEU A 134 -6.41 12.44 12.74
C LEU A 134 -5.72 13.80 12.61
N GLN A 135 -5.67 14.62 13.67
CA GLN A 135 -4.88 15.84 13.66
C GLN A 135 -3.41 15.45 13.54
N LEU A 136 -2.81 15.81 12.41
CA LEU A 136 -1.37 15.77 12.25
C LEU A 136 -0.73 16.71 13.28
N PRO A 137 0.37 16.32 13.93
CA PRO A 137 1.08 17.23 14.82
C PRO A 137 1.46 18.50 14.06
N GLU A 138 1.41 19.64 14.75
CA GLU A 138 1.96 20.86 14.19
C GLU A 138 3.44 20.61 13.83
N ASP A 139 3.78 21.00 12.61
CA ASP A 139 5.10 20.82 12.02
C ASP A 139 6.12 21.57 12.91
N GLU A 140 6.76 20.86 13.85
CA GLU A 140 7.86 21.39 14.69
C GLU A 140 9.11 21.72 13.86
N SER A 141 9.06 21.64 12.53
CA SER A 141 10.10 22.24 11.72
C SER A 141 10.09 23.75 11.92
N SER A 142 11.14 24.25 12.59
CA SER A 142 11.45 25.67 12.68
C SER A 142 11.28 26.30 11.30
N LYS A 143 10.24 27.14 11.12
CA LYS A 143 9.91 27.73 9.82
C LYS A 143 11.18 28.34 9.24
N SER A 144 11.65 27.79 8.13
CA SER A 144 12.82 28.34 7.45
C SER A 144 12.54 29.79 7.08
N VAL A 145 13.53 30.67 7.23
CA VAL A 145 13.47 32.09 6.86
C VAL A 145 12.77 32.33 5.50
N PRO A 146 13.07 31.57 4.42
CA PRO A 146 12.36 31.74 3.15
C PRO A 146 10.85 31.45 3.22
N ARG A 147 10.41 30.49 4.03
CA ARG A 147 8.98 30.16 4.21
C ARG A 147 8.24 31.29 4.93
N VAL A 148 8.87 31.92 5.91
CA VAL A 148 8.32 33.10 6.61
C VAL A 148 8.18 34.29 5.67
N ILE A 149 9.19 34.56 4.84
CA ILE A 149 9.13 35.66 3.85
C ILE A 149 8.00 35.41 2.84
N TYR A 150 7.87 34.18 2.33
CA TYR A 150 6.79 33.80 1.43
C TYR A 150 5.41 34.03 2.03
N GLU A 151 5.19 33.64 3.30
CA GLU A 151 3.92 33.84 4.00
C GLU A 151 3.59 35.33 4.20
N ILE A 152 4.58 36.17 4.57
CA ILE A 152 4.40 37.62 4.72
C ILE A 152 4.01 38.25 3.39
N VAL A 153 4.73 37.90 2.31
CA VAL A 153 4.45 38.42 0.97
C VAL A 153 3.05 38.00 0.54
N ARG A 154 2.71 36.72 0.66
CA ARG A 154 1.39 36.19 0.29
C ARG A 154 0.26 36.91 1.00
N ASN A 155 0.34 37.06 2.32
CA ASN A 155 -0.71 37.69 3.12
C ASN A 155 -0.88 39.18 2.81
N ARG A 156 0.18 39.85 2.33
CA ARG A 156 0.16 41.27 1.94
C ARG A 156 -0.51 41.52 0.59
N PHE A 157 -0.64 40.50 -0.26
CA PHE A 157 -1.27 40.58 -1.58
C PHE A 157 -2.66 39.95 -1.64
N THR A 158 -3.16 39.39 -0.52
CA THR A 158 -4.51 38.83 -0.40
C THR A 158 -5.47 39.69 0.44
N SER A 159 -5.22 41.01 0.55
CA SER A 159 -6.21 41.99 1.06
C SER A 159 -6.87 42.74 -0.09
#